data_AF-A0A4Y2X6G1-F1
#
_entry.id   AF-A0A4Y2X6G1-F1
#
_cell.length_a   1.000
_cell.length_b   1.000
_cell.length_c   1.000
_cell.angle_alpha   90.00
_cell.angle_beta   90.00
_cell.angle_gamma   90.00
#
_symmetry.space_group_name_H-M   'P 1'
#
loop_
_entity.id
_entity.type
_entity.pdbx_description
1 polymer ?
#
loop_
_entity_poly.entity_id
_entity_poly.type
_entity_poly.pdbx_seq_one_letter_code
_entity_poly.pdbx_strand_id
1 'polypeptide(L)'
;MKIPRRSLNERRVEIDLSLYPPESQMRSKLTSTALVSDRFGVSDRATAVIASSVLYHLGMISEEDTSLGIDKIKIRREKDNTIFQEKIGTNIYRRIGKEEHISVIREPSGRYVRHVTPASGTGSDIAKSIRKCMEDNDVDINELEAIGCDGSATNTGWKKWCYPQHRA
;
A
#
# COMPACT_ATOMS: atom_id res chain seq x y z
N MET A 1 -13.20 70.21 -3.08
CA MET A 1 -13.37 69.20 -2.01
C MET A 1 -12.54 67.98 -2.40
N LYS A 2 -11.31 67.85 -1.89
CA LYS A 2 -10.36 66.77 -2.21
C LYS A 2 -10.30 65.82 -1.03
N ILE A 3 -10.69 64.56 -1.22
CA ILE A 3 -10.61 63.51 -0.19
C ILE A 3 -9.18 62.97 -0.19
N PRO A 4 -8.43 63.04 0.92
CA PRO A 4 -7.08 62.47 0.97
C PRO A 4 -7.17 60.96 1.13
N ARG A 5 -6.45 60.21 0.28
CA ARG A 5 -6.26 58.76 0.46
C ARG A 5 -5.31 58.54 1.64
N ARG A 6 -5.82 58.03 2.76
CA ARG A 6 -4.99 57.54 3.88
C ARG A 6 -4.54 56.10 3.61
N SER A 7 -3.21 55.98 3.55
CA SER A 7 -2.31 54.85 3.77
C SER A 7 -2.90 53.51 4.24
N LEU A 8 -2.51 52.43 3.53
CA LEU A 8 -2.72 51.02 3.85
C LEU A 8 -1.78 50.58 4.97
N ASN A 9 -2.09 50.90 6.22
CA ASN A 9 -1.40 50.33 7.37
C ASN A 9 -2.20 50.58 8.65
N GLU A 10 -3.11 49.68 9.01
CA GLU A 10 -3.32 49.29 10.41
C GLU A 10 -4.35 48.17 10.53
N ARG A 11 -3.96 47.15 11.30
CA ARG A 11 -4.73 45.98 11.76
C ARG A 11 -4.88 44.80 10.78
N ARG A 12 -3.73 44.26 10.36
CA ARG A 12 -3.59 42.80 10.30
C ARG A 12 -3.46 42.32 11.75
N VAL A 13 -4.53 41.73 12.28
CA VAL A 13 -4.38 40.82 13.42
C VAL A 13 -3.69 39.60 12.83
N GLU A 14 -2.38 39.50 13.02
CA GLU A 14 -1.65 38.26 12.76
C GLU A 14 -2.22 37.22 13.70
N ILE A 15 -3.08 36.35 13.14
CA ILE A 15 -3.43 35.11 13.79
C ILE A 15 -2.15 34.29 13.75
N ASP A 16 -1.46 34.23 14.88
CA ASP A 16 -0.32 33.35 15.07
C ASP A 16 -0.82 31.89 15.02
N LEU A 17 -0.76 31.30 13.82
CA LEU A 17 -1.11 29.91 13.57
C LEU A 17 -0.16 28.92 14.30
N SER A 18 0.87 29.39 15.03
CA SER A 18 1.74 28.52 15.84
C SER A 18 1.13 28.12 17.20
N LEU A 19 0.05 28.79 17.64
CA LEU A 19 -0.67 28.48 18.89
C LEU A 19 -1.66 27.30 18.76
N TYR A 20 -1.97 26.88 17.54
CA TYR A 20 -2.64 25.60 17.32
C TYR A 20 -1.53 24.57 17.17
N PRO A 21 -1.33 23.64 18.14
CA PRO A 21 -0.51 22.48 17.86
C PRO A 21 -1.06 21.87 16.58
N PRO A 22 -0.25 21.59 15.55
CA PRO A 22 -0.74 20.88 14.39
C PRO A 22 -1.36 19.63 14.97
N GLU A 23 -2.69 19.55 14.94
CA GLU A 23 -3.40 18.36 15.39
C GLU A 23 -2.63 17.23 14.75
N SER A 24 -2.15 16.32 15.60
CA SER A 24 -1.53 15.09 15.15
C SER A 24 -2.61 14.42 14.30
N GLN A 25 -2.66 14.78 13.01
CA GLN A 25 -3.50 14.13 12.06
C GLN A 25 -3.02 12.70 12.18
N MET A 26 -3.89 11.83 12.69
CA MET A 26 -3.67 10.40 12.68
C MET A 26 -3.57 9.99 11.21
N ARG A 27 -2.39 10.22 10.65
CA ARG A 27 -2.08 9.97 9.26
C ARG A 27 -1.76 8.50 9.19
N SER A 28 -2.82 7.71 9.13
CA SER A 28 -2.74 6.30 8.82
C SER A 28 -1.89 6.13 7.56
N LYS A 29 -0.72 5.51 7.71
CA LYS A 29 0.21 5.30 6.61
C LYS A 29 -0.32 4.17 5.72
N LEU A 30 -0.88 4.52 4.56
CA LEU A 30 -1.52 3.58 3.62
C LEU A 30 -0.55 3.12 2.51
N THR A 31 0.75 3.09 2.80
CA THR A 31 1.79 2.83 1.79
C THR A 31 1.56 1.52 1.04
N SER A 32 1.25 0.43 1.74
CA SER A 32 1.00 -0.87 1.11
C SER A 32 -0.27 -0.85 0.23
N THR A 33 -1.35 -0.22 0.69
CA THR A 33 -2.59 -0.07 -0.11
C THR A 33 -2.35 0.79 -1.36
N ALA A 34 -1.58 1.87 -1.23
CA ALA A 34 -1.20 2.74 -2.34
C ALA A 34 -0.33 2.00 -3.37
N LEU A 35 0.68 1.25 -2.92
CA LEU A 35 1.54 0.43 -3.77
C LEU A 35 0.76 -0.65 -4.52
N VAL A 36 -0.07 -1.41 -3.80
CA VAL A 36 -0.89 -2.49 -4.37
C VAL A 36 -1.87 -1.92 -5.40
N SER A 37 -2.58 -0.85 -5.05
CA SER A 37 -3.51 -0.21 -5.99
C SER A 37 -2.81 0.30 -7.25
N ASP A 38 -1.62 0.89 -7.14
CA ASP A 38 -0.85 1.33 -8.31
C ASP A 38 -0.36 0.15 -9.15
N ARG A 39 0.15 -0.92 -8.51
CA ARG A 39 0.60 -2.16 -9.16
C ARG A 39 -0.50 -2.80 -10.02
N PHE A 40 -1.73 -2.82 -9.51
CA PHE A 40 -2.88 -3.39 -10.21
C PHE A 40 -3.67 -2.38 -11.05
N GLY A 41 -3.19 -1.14 -11.19
CA GLY A 41 -3.85 -0.10 -11.98
C GLY A 41 -5.21 0.33 -11.44
N VAL A 42 -5.46 0.13 -10.14
CA VAL A 42 -6.70 0.52 -9.48
C VAL A 42 -6.72 2.04 -9.29
N SER A 43 -7.83 2.67 -9.70
CA SER A 43 -8.00 4.12 -9.55
C SER A 43 -7.97 4.56 -8.08
N ASP A 44 -7.48 5.76 -7.81
CA ASP A 44 -7.41 6.32 -6.46
C ASP A 44 -8.80 6.37 -5.79
N ARG A 45 -9.84 6.65 -6.60
CA ARG A 45 -11.23 6.69 -6.12
C ARG A 45 -11.74 5.30 -5.74
N ALA A 46 -11.49 4.29 -6.58
CA ALA A 46 -11.90 2.92 -6.26
C ALA A 46 -11.16 2.40 -5.01
N THR A 47 -9.86 2.66 -4.92
CA THR A 47 -9.03 2.31 -3.76
C THR A 47 -9.57 2.94 -2.48
N ALA A 48 -9.90 4.23 -2.51
CA ALA A 48 -10.45 4.96 -1.38
C ALA A 48 -11.81 4.40 -0.92
N VAL A 49 -12.69 4.06 -1.86
CA VAL A 49 -14.01 3.48 -1.56
C VAL A 49 -13.88 2.09 -0.94
N ILE A 50 -13.05 1.22 -1.53
CA ILE A 50 -12.82 -0.15 -1.01
C ILE A 50 -12.22 -0.07 0.39
N ALA A 51 -11.17 0.73 0.58
CA ALA A 51 -10.51 0.85 1.88
C ALA A 51 -11.44 1.45 2.94
N SER A 52 -12.22 2.48 2.59
CA SER A 52 -13.22 3.06 3.50
C SER A 52 -14.31 2.05 3.84
N SER A 53 -14.80 1.28 2.88
CA SER A 53 -15.81 0.24 3.14
C SER A 53 -15.32 -0.83 4.12
N VAL A 54 -14.06 -1.27 3.98
CA VAL A 54 -13.45 -2.22 4.92
C VAL A 54 -13.32 -1.62 6.32
N LEU A 55 -12.84 -0.37 6.42
CA LEU A 55 -12.75 0.32 7.71
C LEU A 55 -14.12 0.48 8.39
N TYR A 56 -15.17 0.74 7.60
CA TYR A 56 -16.53 0.86 8.12
C TYR A 56 -17.03 -0.47 8.69
N HIS A 57 -16.85 -1.56 7.93
CA HIS A 57 -17.23 -2.89 8.39
C HIS A 57 -16.45 -3.33 9.65
N LEU A 58 -15.19 -2.89 9.79
CA LEU A 58 -14.38 -3.15 10.99
C LEU A 58 -14.71 -2.23 12.17
N GLY A 59 -15.67 -1.31 12.03
CA GLY A 59 -16.04 -0.34 13.06
C GLY A 59 -14.98 0.71 13.34
N MET A 60 -14.01 0.90 12.43
CA MET A 60 -12.93 1.89 12.56
C MET A 60 -13.35 3.28 12.09
N ILE A 61 -14.38 3.36 11.24
CA ILE A 61 -15.01 4.62 10.84
C ILE A 61 -16.51 4.51 11.06
N SER A 62 -17.11 5.59 11.57
CA SER A 62 -18.56 5.77 11.73
C SER A 62 -19.02 6.93 10.84
N GLU A 63 -20.32 7.06 10.64
CA GLU A 63 -20.92 8.24 10.00
C GLU A 63 -20.62 9.53 10.80
N GLU A 64 -20.51 9.41 12.12
CA GLU A 64 -20.20 10.53 13.00
C GLU A 64 -18.69 10.82 13.12
N ASP A 65 -17.84 9.78 13.04
CA ASP A 65 -16.38 9.89 13.15
C ASP A 65 -15.67 9.38 11.88
N THR A 66 -15.47 10.30 10.93
CA THR A 66 -14.72 10.08 9.68
C THR A 66 -13.26 10.52 9.75
N SER A 67 -12.71 10.69 10.96
CA SER A 67 -11.31 11.10 11.17
C SER A 67 -10.30 10.18 10.44
N LEU A 68 -10.59 8.88 10.39
CA LEU A 68 -9.82 7.85 9.68
C LEU A 68 -10.32 7.59 8.24
N GLY A 69 -11.30 8.35 7.75
CA GLY A 69 -11.86 8.20 6.41
C GLY A 69 -10.79 8.33 5.32
N ILE A 70 -10.78 7.40 4.37
CA ILE A 70 -9.80 7.37 3.28
C ILE A 70 -10.41 8.06 2.07
N ASP A 71 -9.86 9.23 1.71
CA ASP A 71 -10.25 9.94 0.50
C ASP A 71 -9.26 9.67 -0.65
N LYS A 72 -9.68 10.02 -1.87
CA LYS A 72 -8.83 9.87 -3.06
C LYS A 72 -7.52 10.65 -2.95
N ILE A 73 -7.50 11.77 -2.23
CA ILE A 73 -6.32 12.63 -2.11
C ILE A 73 -5.29 11.98 -1.19
N LYS A 74 -5.70 11.35 -0.09
CA LYS A 74 -4.83 10.54 0.78
C LYS A 74 -4.19 9.40 -0.01
N ILE A 75 -4.96 8.65 -0.81
CA ILE A 75 -4.39 7.58 -1.66
C ILE A 75 -3.37 8.14 -2.65
N ARG A 76 -3.71 9.22 -3.36
CA ARG A 76 -2.81 9.84 -4.34
C ARG A 76 -1.51 10.32 -3.70
N ARG A 77 -1.59 10.97 -2.53
CA ARG A 77 -0.42 11.41 -1.77
C ARG A 77 0.46 10.24 -1.35
N GLU A 78 -0.14 9.14 -0.90
CA GLU A 78 0.62 7.94 -0.53
C GLU A 78 1.25 7.26 -1.75
N LYS A 79 0.60 7.26 -2.92
CA LYS A 79 1.22 6.82 -4.18
C LYS A 79 2.40 7.71 -4.56
N ASP A 80 2.23 9.03 -4.50
CA ASP A 80 3.32 9.98 -4.80
C ASP A 80 4.52 9.78 -3.84
N ASN A 81 4.28 9.44 -2.57
CA ASN A 81 5.33 9.11 -1.59
C ASN A 81 6.10 7.82 -1.91
N THR A 82 5.52 6.92 -2.72
CA THR A 82 6.16 5.65 -3.10
C THR A 82 7.04 5.77 -4.33
N ILE A 83 7.06 6.96 -4.95
CA ILE A 83 7.80 7.23 -6.17
C ILE A 83 9.17 7.84 -5.83
N PHE A 84 10.23 7.19 -6.30
CA PHE A 84 11.60 7.68 -6.26
C PHE A 84 12.02 8.20 -7.65
N GLN A 85 12.82 9.26 -7.67
CA GLN A 85 13.47 9.74 -8.88
C GLN A 85 14.86 9.13 -8.98
N GLU A 86 15.11 8.34 -10.01
CA GLU A 86 16.40 7.73 -10.28
C GLU A 86 17.07 8.48 -11.43
N LYS A 87 18.25 9.07 -11.19
CA LYS A 87 19.03 9.73 -12.25
C LYS A 87 19.97 8.72 -12.88
N ILE A 88 19.74 8.36 -14.14
CA ILE A 88 20.63 7.52 -14.93
C ILE A 88 21.23 8.41 -16.03
N GLY A 89 22.50 8.79 -15.85
CA GLY A 89 23.18 9.75 -16.72
C GLY A 89 22.60 11.16 -16.60
N THR A 90 22.12 11.73 -17.72
CA THR A 90 21.45 13.04 -17.77
C THR A 90 19.95 12.96 -17.53
N ASN A 91 19.35 11.76 -17.61
CA ASN A 91 17.90 11.58 -17.56
C ASN A 91 17.42 11.22 -16.14
N ILE A 92 16.26 11.75 -15.76
CA ILE A 92 15.58 11.44 -14.50
C ILE A 92 14.41 10.50 -14.81
N TYR A 93 14.44 9.30 -14.24
CA TYR A 93 13.40 8.29 -14.37
C TYR A 93 12.56 8.24 -13.11
N ARG A 94 11.25 8.17 -13.30
CA ARG A 94 10.30 7.94 -12.21
C ARG A 94 10.24 6.44 -11.94
N ARG A 95 10.70 6.00 -10.77
CA ARG A 95 10.64 4.61 -10.31
C ARG A 95 9.67 4.53 -9.14
N ILE A 96 8.75 3.58 -9.17
CA ILE A 96 8.00 3.22 -7.96
C ILE A 96 8.92 2.31 -7.15
N GLY A 97 9.04 2.54 -5.84
CA GLY A 97 9.70 1.60 -4.94
C GLY A 97 9.04 0.24 -5.12
N LYS A 98 9.77 -0.72 -5.70
CA LYS A 98 9.27 -2.09 -5.87
C LYS A 98 9.37 -2.81 -4.52
N GLU A 99 8.57 -2.38 -3.56
CA GLU A 99 8.31 -3.16 -2.37
C GLU A 99 7.24 -4.18 -2.75
N GLU A 100 7.65 -5.42 -2.99
CA GLU A 100 6.68 -6.49 -3.18
C GLU A 100 6.03 -6.81 -1.85
N HIS A 101 4.70 -6.86 -1.82
CA HIS A 101 3.97 -7.37 -0.67
C HIS A 101 3.23 -8.62 -1.11
N ILE A 102 3.61 -9.74 -0.51
CA ILE A 102 3.06 -11.07 -0.81
C ILE A 102 2.21 -11.49 0.38
N SER A 103 0.94 -11.78 0.15
CA SER A 103 0.08 -12.39 1.17
C SER A 103 0.25 -13.90 1.14
N VAL A 104 0.65 -14.47 2.27
CA VAL A 104 0.69 -15.92 2.47
C VAL A 104 -0.63 -16.34 3.11
N ILE A 105 -1.31 -17.27 2.46
CA ILE A 105 -2.61 -17.80 2.85
C ILE A 105 -2.51 -19.32 2.90
N ARG A 106 -3.11 -19.94 3.91
CA ARG A 106 -3.17 -21.40 4.07
C ARG A 106 -4.49 -21.94 3.54
N GLU A 107 -4.41 -22.88 2.61
CA GLU A 107 -5.54 -23.66 2.09
C GLU A 107 -5.77 -24.94 2.91
N PRO A 108 -6.98 -25.54 2.93
CA PRO A 108 -8.18 -25.22 2.12
C PRO A 108 -9.11 -24.15 2.74
N SER A 109 -8.78 -23.62 3.92
CA SER A 109 -9.66 -22.67 4.63
C SER A 109 -9.44 -21.21 4.24
N GLY A 110 -8.52 -20.91 3.31
CA GLY A 110 -8.16 -19.54 2.96
C GLY A 110 -7.65 -18.72 4.16
N ARG A 111 -7.07 -19.36 5.18
CA ARG A 111 -6.65 -18.69 6.42
C ARG A 111 -5.42 -17.82 6.17
N TYR A 112 -5.54 -16.51 6.37
CA TYR A 112 -4.40 -15.59 6.30
C TYR A 112 -3.32 -15.97 7.30
N VAL A 113 -2.07 -16.07 6.84
CA VAL A 113 -0.90 -16.37 7.68
C VAL A 113 -0.15 -15.07 7.97
N ARG A 114 0.35 -14.41 6.92
CA ARG A 114 1.13 -13.18 7.04
C ARG A 114 1.27 -12.47 5.70
N HIS A 115 1.61 -11.19 5.74
CA HIS A 115 2.21 -10.49 4.61
C HIS A 115 3.74 -10.58 4.72
N VAL A 116 4.38 -10.69 3.58
CA VAL A 116 5.83 -10.79 3.46
C VAL A 116 6.29 -9.72 2.48
N THR A 117 7.29 -8.95 2.90
CA THR A 117 8.04 -8.05 2.01
C THR A 117 9.40 -8.68 1.71
N PRO A 118 9.62 -9.25 0.52
CA PRO A 118 10.94 -9.70 0.12
C PRO A 118 11.85 -8.52 -0.21
N ALA A 119 13.16 -8.73 -0.06
CA ALA A 119 14.16 -7.70 -0.35
C ALA A 119 14.17 -7.27 -1.82
N SER A 120 13.76 -8.18 -2.73
CA SER A 120 13.54 -7.89 -4.14
C SER A 120 12.44 -8.79 -4.72
N GLY A 121 11.91 -8.43 -5.89
CA GLY A 121 10.99 -9.27 -6.64
C GLY A 121 11.64 -10.45 -7.38
N THR A 122 12.89 -10.79 -7.04
CA THR A 122 13.56 -11.97 -7.61
C THR A 122 13.01 -13.23 -6.94
N GLY A 123 12.77 -14.30 -7.71
CA GLY A 123 12.26 -15.57 -7.18
C GLY A 123 13.04 -16.12 -5.98
N SER A 124 14.37 -15.94 -5.95
CA SER A 124 15.22 -16.31 -4.80
C SER A 124 14.86 -15.55 -3.52
N ASP A 125 14.68 -14.23 -3.60
CA ASP A 125 14.40 -13.42 -2.40
C ASP A 125 12.97 -13.64 -1.93
N ILE A 126 12.03 -13.83 -2.86
CA ILE A 126 10.67 -14.26 -2.57
C ILE A 126 10.69 -15.60 -1.82
N ALA A 127 11.38 -16.62 -2.34
CA ALA A 127 11.45 -17.94 -1.71
C ALA A 127 12.10 -17.90 -0.32
N LYS A 128 13.18 -17.12 -0.15
CA LYS A 128 13.83 -16.93 1.16
C LYS A 128 12.86 -16.29 2.16
N SER A 129 12.13 -15.26 1.74
CA SER A 129 11.20 -14.56 2.62
C SER A 129 9.98 -15.42 2.97
N ILE A 130 9.49 -16.27 2.06
CA ILE A 130 8.42 -17.24 2.36
C ILE A 130 8.90 -18.30 3.35
N ARG A 131 10.11 -18.86 3.15
CA ARG A 131 10.67 -19.85 4.09
C ARG A 131 10.81 -19.26 5.50
N LYS A 132 11.36 -18.06 5.61
CA LYS A 132 11.45 -17.33 6.89
C LYS A 132 10.05 -17.12 7.50
N CYS A 133 9.06 -16.79 6.68
CA CYS A 133 7.67 -16.63 7.14
C CYS A 133 7.12 -17.94 7.73
N MET A 134 7.43 -19.10 7.16
CA MET A 134 6.99 -20.40 7.70
C MET A 134 7.65 -20.71 9.05
N GLU A 135 8.97 -20.49 9.15
CA GLU A 135 9.74 -20.65 10.39
C GLU A 135 9.18 -19.75 11.52
N ASP A 136 8.92 -18.46 11.22
CA ASP A 136 8.39 -17.50 12.19
C ASP A 136 6.97 -17.81 12.68
N ASN A 137 6.20 -18.62 11.94
CA ASN A 137 4.79 -18.94 12.22
C ASN A 137 4.58 -20.40 12.64
N ASP A 138 5.65 -21.12 13.01
CA ASP A 138 5.63 -22.52 13.46
C ASP A 138 4.90 -23.45 12.47
N VAL A 139 5.06 -23.17 11.17
CA VAL A 139 4.55 -24.04 10.11
C VAL A 139 5.65 -25.04 9.80
N ASP A 140 5.43 -26.31 10.15
CA ASP A 140 6.37 -27.37 9.81
C ASP A 140 6.49 -27.50 8.29
N ILE A 141 7.70 -27.26 7.77
CA ILE A 141 8.00 -27.37 6.35
C ILE A 141 7.78 -28.82 5.86
N ASN A 142 7.87 -29.81 6.76
CA ASN A 142 7.59 -31.21 6.41
C ASN A 142 6.10 -31.47 6.16
N GLU A 143 5.20 -30.65 6.70
CA GLU A 143 3.75 -30.72 6.43
C GLU A 143 3.33 -29.94 5.17
N LEU A 144 4.27 -29.20 4.55
CA LEU A 144 3.98 -28.40 3.37
C LEU A 144 3.91 -29.26 2.12
N GLU A 145 2.70 -29.51 1.61
CA GLU A 145 2.51 -30.31 0.39
C GLU A 145 2.82 -29.54 -0.90
N ALA A 146 2.41 -28.26 -0.96
CA ALA A 146 2.57 -27.44 -2.15
C ALA A 146 2.54 -25.94 -1.83
N ILE A 147 3.16 -25.14 -2.72
CA ILE A 147 2.99 -23.69 -2.78
C ILE A 147 2.41 -23.35 -4.14
N GLY A 148 1.21 -22.78 -4.15
CA GLY A 148 0.61 -22.16 -5.32
C GLY A 148 0.94 -20.68 -5.36
N CYS A 149 1.35 -20.18 -6.53
CA CYS A 149 1.47 -18.75 -6.79
C CYS A 149 0.42 -18.39 -7.85
N ASP A 150 -0.26 -17.25 -7.69
CA ASP A 150 -1.08 -16.71 -8.77
C ASP A 150 -0.15 -16.15 -9.86
N GLY A 151 -0.26 -16.68 -11.07
CA GLY A 151 0.67 -16.39 -12.15
C GLY A 151 0.60 -14.92 -12.60
N SER A 152 1.63 -14.14 -12.29
CA SER A 152 1.97 -12.90 -13.00
C SER A 152 3.05 -13.19 -14.06
N ALA A 153 3.13 -12.35 -15.11
CA ALA A 153 3.72 -12.58 -16.44
C ALA A 153 5.21 -13.01 -16.55
N THR A 154 5.88 -13.35 -15.46
CA THR A 154 7.30 -13.79 -15.42
C THR A 154 7.49 -15.29 -15.25
N ASN A 155 6.42 -16.11 -15.18
CA ASN A 155 6.55 -17.56 -14.95
C ASN A 155 6.31 -18.45 -16.20
N THR A 156 6.47 -17.92 -17.43
CA THR A 156 6.35 -18.70 -18.67
C THR A 156 7.61 -19.52 -18.99
N GLY A 157 8.17 -20.20 -18.01
CA GLY A 157 9.42 -20.93 -18.22
C GLY A 157 9.70 -21.98 -17.18
N TRP A 158 8.92 -23.07 -17.18
CA TRP A 158 9.45 -24.44 -17.21
C TRP A 158 8.32 -25.42 -17.57
N LYS A 159 8.50 -26.14 -18.69
CA LYS A 159 7.61 -27.21 -19.10
C LYS A 159 7.77 -28.37 -18.12
N LYS A 160 6.65 -28.75 -17.46
CA LYS A 160 6.36 -29.99 -16.71
C LYS A 160 5.94 -29.74 -15.26
N TRP A 161 4.74 -29.20 -15.07
CA TRP A 161 3.91 -29.54 -13.92
C TRP A 161 2.50 -29.78 -14.44
N CYS A 162 2.27 -31.01 -14.92
CA CYS A 162 0.92 -31.54 -15.09
C CYS A 162 0.55 -32.23 -13.80
N TYR A 163 -0.63 -31.90 -13.27
CA TYR A 163 -1.31 -32.65 -12.21
C TYR A 163 -1.33 -34.16 -12.52
N PRO A 164 -1.24 -35.05 -11.52
CA PRO A 164 -1.62 -36.45 -11.71
C PRO A 164 -3.12 -36.49 -12.02
N GLN A 165 -3.47 -36.93 -13.23
CA GLN A 165 -4.84 -37.32 -13.54
C GLN A 165 -5.16 -38.59 -12.74
N HIS A 166 -5.87 -38.45 -11.63
CA HIS A 166 -6.60 -39.58 -11.06
C HIS A 166 -7.76 -39.91 -12.01
N ARG A 167 -7.56 -40.96 -12.82
CA ARG A 167 -8.64 -41.66 -13.53
C ARG A 167 -9.54 -42.35 -12.50
N ALA A 168 -10.83 -42.05 -12.57
CA ALA A 168 -11.90 -42.99 -12.21
C ALA A 168 -12.49 -43.52 -13.51
#